data_AF-A0A926BBC0-F1
#
_entry.id   AF-A0A926BBC0-F1
#
_cell.length_a   1.000
_cell.length_b   1.000
_cell.length_c   1.000
_cell.angle_alpha   90.00
_cell.angle_beta   90.00
_cell.angle_gamma   90.00
#
_symmetry.space_group_name_H-M   'P 1'
#
loop_
_entity.id
_entity.type
_entity.pdbx_description
1 polymer ?
#
loop_
_entity_poly.entity_id
_entity_poly.type
_entity_poly.pdbx_seq_one_letter_code
_entity_poly.pdbx_strand_id
1 'polypeptide(L)'
;MSTPPPSEDSGHDPVIKQVLQTFIAEFFDLFYPEIAARLNFATVQWLDKEVFTDPPGGNQRTADLVAQVHTTIGEPEIILLHIEPRRKRDKDFPRRVFE
;
A
#
# COMPACT_ATOMS: atom_id res chain seq x y z
N MET A 1 28.12 24.08 -15.28
CA MET A 1 26.93 23.83 -14.44
C MET A 1 26.21 22.62 -15.00
N SER A 2 26.38 21.45 -14.40
CA SER A 2 25.66 20.24 -14.79
C SER A 2 24.23 20.34 -14.24
N THR A 3 23.24 20.20 -15.12
CA THR A 3 21.85 20.01 -14.72
C THR A 3 21.75 18.81 -13.77
N PRO A 4 21.11 18.93 -12.61
CA PRO A 4 20.82 17.75 -11.79
C PRO A 4 19.92 16.81 -12.60
N PRO A 5 20.07 15.48 -12.46
CA PRO A 5 19.13 14.54 -13.06
C PRO A 5 17.71 14.89 -12.56
N PRO A 6 16.67 14.70 -13.39
CA PRO A 6 15.31 14.83 -12.90
C PRO A 6 15.14 13.93 -11.68
N SER A 7 14.67 14.49 -10.58
CA SER A 7 14.30 13.71 -9.40
C SER A 7 13.34 12.61 -9.83
N GLU A 8 13.72 11.35 -9.58
CA GLU A 8 13.06 10.14 -10.10
C GLU A 8 11.65 9.88 -9.53
N ASP A 9 11.07 10.83 -8.79
CA ASP A 9 9.69 10.79 -8.32
C ASP A 9 8.73 11.21 -9.44
N SER A 10 8.42 10.24 -10.28
CA SER A 10 7.33 10.34 -11.24
C SER A 10 6.02 10.53 -10.46
N GLY A 11 5.24 11.57 -10.74
CA GLY A 11 4.00 11.92 -10.01
C GLY A 11 2.90 10.85 -9.91
N HIS A 12 3.18 9.61 -10.32
CA HIS A 12 2.34 8.43 -10.15
C HIS A 12 2.33 7.89 -8.72
N ASP A 13 3.45 7.99 -7.99
CA ASP A 13 3.56 7.42 -6.64
C ASP A 13 2.64 8.11 -5.60
N PRO A 14 2.47 9.44 -5.62
CA PRO A 14 1.47 10.10 -4.78
C PRO A 14 0.02 9.73 -5.16
N VAL A 15 -0.26 9.58 -6.45
CA VAL A 15 -1.62 9.26 -6.94
C VAL A 15 -2.04 7.85 -6.52
N ILE A 16 -1.18 6.85 -6.70
CA ILE A 16 -1.51 5.47 -6.29
C ILE A 16 -1.69 5.36 -4.78
N LYS A 17 -0.88 6.08 -3.99
CA LYS A 17 -1.04 6.15 -2.53
C LYS A 17 -2.39 6.75 -2.16
N GLN A 18 -2.78 7.86 -2.79
CA GLN A 18 -4.09 8.48 -2.54
C GLN A 18 -5.25 7.55 -2.91
N VAL A 19 -5.16 6.85 -4.04
CA VAL A 19 -6.17 5.88 -4.46
C VAL A 19 -6.30 4.76 -3.42
N LEU A 20 -5.19 4.16 -3.00
CA LEU A 20 -5.20 3.11 -1.98
C LEU A 20 -5.73 3.61 -0.62
N GLN A 21 -5.42 4.85 -0.24
CA GLN A 21 -5.96 5.42 0.99
C GLN A 21 -7.47 5.65 0.93
N THR A 22 -7.98 5.98 -0.26
CA THR A 22 -9.39 6.30 -0.48
C THR A 22 -10.23 5.03 -0.63
N PHE A 23 -9.70 4.00 -1.30
CA PHE A 23 -10.42 2.79 -1.69
C PHE A 23 -9.83 1.53 -1.02
N ILE A 24 -9.38 1.67 0.23
CA ILE A 24 -8.72 0.55 0.93
C ILE A 24 -9.69 -0.62 1.17
N ALA A 25 -10.95 -0.33 1.46
CA ALA A 25 -11.97 -1.35 1.69
C ALA A 25 -12.22 -2.13 0.41
N GLU A 26 -12.48 -1.43 -0.70
CA GLU A 26 -12.74 -2.03 -2.00
C GLU A 26 -11.54 -2.81 -2.52
N PHE A 27 -10.32 -2.33 -2.25
CA PHE A 27 -9.10 -3.06 -2.56
C PHE A 27 -9.05 -4.40 -1.80
N PHE A 28 -9.30 -4.40 -0.50
CA PHE A 28 -9.30 -5.64 0.28
C PHE A 28 -10.46 -6.56 -0.09
N ASP A 29 -11.65 -6.03 -0.37
CA ASP A 29 -12.78 -6.84 -0.84
C ASP A 29 -12.46 -7.53 -2.18
N LEU A 30 -11.79 -6.83 -3.09
CA LEU A 30 -11.48 -7.36 -4.43
C LEU A 30 -10.34 -8.39 -4.41
N PHE A 31 -9.30 -8.18 -3.60
CA PHE A 31 -8.08 -8.99 -3.65
C PHE A 31 -7.91 -9.94 -2.44
N TYR A 32 -8.52 -9.63 -1.30
CA TYR A 32 -8.36 -10.35 -0.03
C TYR A 32 -9.68 -10.47 0.75
N PRO A 33 -10.75 -11.02 0.15
CA PRO A 33 -12.11 -10.99 0.74
C PRO A 33 -12.20 -11.64 2.13
N GLU A 34 -11.42 -12.70 2.39
CA GLU A 34 -11.38 -13.34 3.71
C GLU A 34 -10.77 -12.44 4.79
N ILE A 35 -9.80 -11.59 4.42
CA ILE A 35 -9.22 -10.59 5.31
C ILE A 35 -10.18 -9.40 5.45
N ALA A 36 -10.86 -9.02 4.38
CA ALA A 36 -11.83 -7.93 4.43
C ALA A 36 -12.98 -8.23 5.40
N ALA A 37 -13.48 -9.48 5.39
CA ALA A 37 -14.60 -9.92 6.24
C ALA A 37 -14.33 -9.82 7.76
N ARG A 38 -13.07 -9.75 8.18
CA ARG A 38 -12.66 -9.66 9.60
C ARG A 38 -12.28 -8.24 10.04
N LEU A 39 -12.23 -7.28 9.12
CA LEU A 39 -11.82 -5.90 9.38
C LEU A 39 -12.99 -4.93 9.25
N ASN A 40 -13.02 -3.92 10.11
CA ASN A 40 -13.98 -2.82 10.02
C ASN A 40 -13.31 -1.59 9.38
N PHE A 41 -13.35 -1.51 8.05
CA PHE A 41 -12.68 -0.42 7.33
C PHE A 41 -13.23 0.99 7.61
N ALA A 42 -14.41 1.12 8.23
CA ALA A 42 -14.91 2.41 8.68
C ALA A 42 -14.09 3.02 9.83
N THR A 43 -13.21 2.23 10.47
CA THR A 43 -12.36 2.69 11.58
C THR A 43 -10.90 2.89 11.16
N VAL A 44 -10.60 2.93 9.85
CA VAL A 44 -9.22 3.08 9.37
C VAL A 44 -8.62 4.39 9.86
N GLN A 45 -7.45 4.29 10.47
CA GLN A 45 -6.63 5.42 10.88
C GLN A 45 -5.24 5.31 10.24
N TRP A 46 -4.90 6.25 9.37
CA TRP A 46 -3.59 6.31 8.74
C TRP A 46 -2.55 6.81 9.73
N LEU A 47 -1.46 6.05 9.87
CA LEU A 47 -0.37 6.35 10.80
C LEU A 47 0.82 6.93 10.04
N ASP A 48 1.57 7.81 10.71
CA ASP A 48 2.85 8.29 10.20
C ASP A 48 3.87 7.13 10.15
N LYS A 49 4.70 7.12 9.11
CA LYS A 49 5.71 6.09 8.89
C LYS A 49 6.78 6.09 9.97
N GLU A 50 7.13 7.25 10.52
CA GLU A 50 8.13 7.40 11.58
C GLU A 50 7.68 6.72 12.89
N VAL A 51 6.35 6.65 13.12
CA VAL A 51 5.76 5.99 14.29
C VAL A 51 5.84 4.47 14.18
N PHE A 52 5.95 3.91 12.97
CA PHE A 52 5.89 2.46 12.72
C PHE A 52 7.23 1.84 12.31
N THR A 53 8.34 2.56 12.43
CA THR A 53 9.68 2.11 11.98
C THR A 53 10.25 0.89 12.73
N ASP A 54 9.56 0.35 13.73
CA ASP A 54 9.91 -0.87 14.47
C ASP A 54 8.82 -1.97 14.34
N PRO A 55 8.66 -2.59 13.15
CA PRO A 55 7.70 -3.67 12.97
C PRO A 55 8.14 -4.93 13.75
N PRO A 56 7.20 -5.68 14.35
CA PRO A 56 7.51 -6.94 15.04
C PRO A 56 8.13 -7.93 14.04
N GLY A 57 9.45 -8.12 14.12
CA GLY A 57 10.21 -8.95 13.17
C GLY A 57 11.58 -8.40 12.76
N GLY A 58 11.96 -7.19 13.17
CA GLY A 58 13.36 -6.70 13.16
C GLY A 58 13.98 -6.40 11.78
N ASN A 59 13.29 -6.70 10.68
CA ASN A 59 13.69 -6.22 9.36
C ASN A 59 13.07 -4.85 9.11
N GLN A 60 13.92 -3.82 9.15
CA GLN A 60 13.56 -2.43 8.86
C GLN A 60 13.12 -2.32 7.39
N ARG A 61 11.82 -2.53 7.13
CA ARG A 61 11.18 -2.26 5.85
C ARG A 61 10.25 -1.08 6.05
N THR A 62 10.56 0.03 5.40
CA THR A 62 9.70 1.21 5.41
C THR A 62 8.47 0.93 4.58
N ALA A 63 7.30 0.85 5.21
CA ALA A 63 6.02 0.71 4.52
C ALA A 63 5.66 2.00 3.77
N ASP A 64 5.00 1.86 2.63
CA ASP A 64 4.51 2.99 1.84
C ASP A 64 3.26 3.62 2.43
N LEU A 65 2.41 2.81 3.06
CA LEU A 65 1.26 3.23 3.84
C LEU A 65 1.14 2.32 5.08
N VAL A 66 0.77 2.93 6.21
CA VAL A 66 0.49 2.23 7.47
C VAL A 66 -0.88 2.67 7.95
N ALA A 67 -1.73 1.70 8.31
CA ALA A 67 -3.03 1.99 8.89
C ALA A 67 -3.31 1.08 10.08
N GLN A 68 -3.96 1.63 11.11
CA GLN A 68 -4.65 0.83 12.12
C GLN A 68 -6.11 0.68 11.75
N VAL A 69 -6.67 -0.51 11.98
CA VAL A 69 -8.06 -0.84 11.69
C VAL A 69 -8.60 -1.76 12.79
N HIS A 70 -9.84 -1.57 13.20
CA HIS A 70 -10.46 -2.44 14.19
C HIS A 70 -10.87 -3.75 13.51
N THR A 71 -10.76 -4.86 14.23
CA THR A 71 -11.32 -6.13 13.79
C THR A 71 -12.78 -6.24 14.24
N THR A 72 -13.53 -7.15 13.63
CA THR A 72 -14.95 -7.37 13.99
C THR A 72 -15.15 -8.11 15.30
N ILE A 73 -14.11 -8.74 15.85
CA ILE A 73 -14.20 -9.66 17.00
C ILE A 73 -13.07 -9.53 18.01
N GLY A 74 -12.20 -8.52 17.92
CA GLY A 74 -11.05 -8.42 18.81
C GLY A 74 -10.30 -7.10 18.72
N GLU A 75 -9.00 -7.17 19.01
CA GLU A 75 -8.12 -6.01 19.05
C GLU A 75 -7.93 -5.36 17.68
N PRO A 76 -7.57 -4.06 17.63
CA PRO A 76 -7.15 -3.42 16.39
C PRO A 76 -5.90 -4.07 15.79
N GLU A 77 -5.88 -4.15 14.47
CA GLU A 77 -4.77 -4.67 13.68
C GLU A 77 -4.09 -3.56 12.86
N ILE A 78 -2.85 -3.82 12.46
CA ILE A 78 -2.07 -2.92 11.60
C ILE A 78 -1.98 -3.49 10.19
N ILE A 79 -2.36 -2.67 9.21
CA ILE A 79 -2.15 -2.92 7.79
C ILE A 79 -0.85 -2.22 7.37
N LEU A 80 0.04 -2.99 6.73
CA LEU A 80 1.29 -2.50 6.13
C LEU A 80 1.27 -2.73 4.63
N LEU A 81 1.24 -1.63 3.86
CA LEU A 81 1.30 -1.70 2.40
C LEU A 81 2.66 -1.23 1.93
N HIS A 82 3.31 -2.07 1.13
CA HIS A 82 4.54 -1.73 0.41
C HIS A 82 4.20 -1.68 -1.09
N ILE A 83 4.54 -0.57 -1.74
CA ILE A 83 4.23 -0.30 -3.13
C ILE A 83 5.56 -0.26 -3.88
N GLU A 84 5.90 -1.33 -4.59
CA GLU A 84 7.07 -1.37 -5.47
C GLU A 84 6.65 -1.04 -6.91
N PRO A 85 6.85 0.19 -7.42
CA PRO A 85 6.60 0.48 -8.83
C PRO A 85 7.56 -0.31 -9.72
N ARG A 86 7.11 -1.41 -10.33
CA ARG A 86 7.92 -2.15 -11.31
C ARG A 86 7.97 -1.41 -12.65
N ARG A 87 9.04 -0.65 -12.89
CA ARG A 87 9.35 -0.02 -14.19
C ARG A 87 10.02 -0.96 -15.21
N LYS A 88 9.67 -2.24 -15.28
CA LYS A 88 10.06 -3.02 -16.47
C LYS A 88 9.04 -2.76 -17.56
N ARG A 89 9.49 -2.10 -18.64
CA ARG A 89 8.82 -2.05 -19.93
C ARG A 89 8.74 -3.50 -20.42
N ASP A 90 7.70 -4.21 -19.98
CA ASP A 90 7.50 -5.59 -20.36
C ASP A 90 7.00 -5.56 -21.81
N LYS A 91 7.89 -5.91 -22.75
CA LYS A 91 7.54 -5.96 -24.17
C LYS A 91 6.45 -7.01 -24.45
N ASP A 92 6.14 -7.86 -23.47
CA ASP A 92 5.12 -8.91 -23.54
C ASP A 92 3.84 -8.59 -22.76
N PHE A 93 3.68 -7.36 -22.24
CA PHE A 93 2.47 -6.94 -21.51
C PHE A 93 1.13 -7.16 -22.27
N PRO A 94 1.05 -6.98 -23.61
CA PRO A 94 -0.21 -7.20 -24.33
C PRO A 94 -0.71 -8.64 -24.31
N ARG A 95 0.14 -9.62 -23.95
CA ARG A 95 -0.17 -11.05 -24.15
C ARG A 95 -0.83 -11.71 -22.94
N ARG A 96 -0.94 -11.05 -21.78
CA ARG A 96 -1.41 -11.66 -20.52
C ARG A 96 -2.74 -11.11 -19.98
N VAL A 97 -3.41 -10.22 -20.72
CA VAL A 97 -4.70 -9.62 -20.31
C VAL A 97 -5.89 -10.41 -20.89
N PHE A 98 -5.64 -11.47 -21.65
CA PHE A 98 -6.68 -12.24 -22.36
C PHE A 98 -6.51 -13.77 -22.29
N GLU A 99 -5.82 -14.30 -21.28
CA GLU A 99 -5.89 -15.73 -20.92
C GLU A 99 -6.55 -15.91 -19.56
#